data_AF-A0A850MRF8-F1
#
_entry.id   AF-A0A850MRF8-F1
#
_cell.length_a   1.000
_cell.length_b   1.000
_cell.length_c   1.000
_cell.angle_alpha   90.00
_cell.angle_beta   90.00
_cell.angle_gamma   90.00
#
_symmetry.space_group_name_H-M   'P 1'
#
loop_
_entity.id
_entity.type
_entity.pdbx_description
1 polymer ?
#
loop_
_entity_poly.entity_id
_entity_poly.type
_entity_poly.pdbx_seq_one_letter_code
_entity_poly.pdbx_strand_id
1 'polypeptide(L)' 'MTWVSYYPFFGILFIVLGSIAAIWFLVHIEKGFRFSGLKSAIAIILLSVFFAFGIQFLLVAFGATG' A
#
# COMPACT_ATOMS: atom_id res chain seq x y z
N MET A 1 23.36 -11.79 -1.62
CA MET A 1 22.61 -11.27 -2.80
C MET A 1 21.40 -12.16 -3.14
N THR A 2 20.63 -12.63 -2.17
CA THR A 2 19.45 -13.51 -2.40
C THR A 2 18.11 -12.80 -2.19
N TRP A 3 18.12 -11.59 -1.60
CA TRP A 3 16.90 -10.84 -1.27
C TRP A 3 16.14 -10.32 -2.49
N VAL A 4 16.83 -10.07 -3.60
CA VAL A 4 16.24 -9.56 -4.86
C VAL A 4 15.18 -10.53 -5.41
N SER A 5 15.38 -11.83 -5.24
CA SER A 5 14.41 -12.85 -5.68
C SER A 5 13.06 -12.79 -4.93
N TYR A 6 13.03 -12.19 -3.74
CA TYR A 6 11.82 -12.04 -2.93
C TYR A 6 11.13 -10.68 -3.12
N TYR A 7 11.78 -9.71 -3.76
CA TYR A 7 11.19 -8.40 -4.03
C TYR A 7 9.87 -8.45 -4.81
N PRO A 8 9.67 -9.31 -5.84
CA PRO A 8 8.36 -9.39 -6.49
C PRO A 8 7.27 -9.89 -5.53
N PHE A 9 7.61 -10.83 -4.62
CA PHE A 9 6.67 -11.31 -3.61
C PHE A 9 6.30 -10.21 -2.61
N PHE A 10 7.28 -9.46 -2.10
CA PHE A 10 7.02 -8.32 -1.22
C PHE A 10 6.24 -7.21 -1.91
N GLY A 11 6.54 -6.93 -3.19
CA GLY A 11 5.81 -5.94 -3.98
C GLY A 11 4.33 -6.29 -4.14
N ILE A 12 4.03 -7.53 -4.52
CA ILE A 12 2.65 -8.04 -4.63
C ILE A 12 1.95 -7.99 -3.26
N LEU A 13 2.62 -8.44 -2.19
CA LEU A 13 2.07 -8.42 -0.83
C LEU A 13 1.68 -7.00 -0.40
N PHE A 14 2.55 -6.02 -0.62
CA PHE A 14 2.30 -4.62 -0.30
C PHE A 14 1.14 -4.02 -1.13
N ILE A 15 1.05 -4.34 -2.43
CA ILE A 15 -0.08 -3.90 -3.26
C ILE A 15 -1.41 -4.51 -2.79
N VAL A 16 -1.43 -5.79 -2.40
CA VAL A 16 -2.63 -6.45 -1.87
C VAL A 16 -3.05 -5.80 -0.55
N LEU A 17 -2.11 -5.59 0.38
CA LEU A 17 -2.38 -4.91 1.65
C LEU A 17 -2.86 -3.46 1.44
N GLY A 18 -2.22 -2.73 0.51
CA GLY A 18 -2.65 -1.39 0.10
C GLY A 18 -4.06 -1.37 -0.47
N SER A 19 -4.41 -2.36 -1.29
CA SER A 19 -5.76 -2.50 -1.87
C SER A 19 -6.82 -2.81 -0.81
N ILE A 20 -6.52 -3.69 0.15
CA ILE A 20 -7.40 -3.96 1.30
C ILE A 20 -7.60 -2.69 2.15
N ALA A 21 -6.51 -1.96 2.42
CA ALA A 21 -6.59 -0.67 3.13
C ALA A 21 -7.41 0.36 2.36
N ALA A 22 -7.34 0.37 1.02
CA ALA A 22 -8.12 1.27 0.16
C ALA A 22 -9.62 0.97 0.27
N ILE A 23 -9.98 -0.31 0.15
CA ILE A 23 -11.38 -0.76 0.28
C ILE A 23 -11.90 -0.41 1.69
N TRP A 24 -11.12 -0.69 2.73
CA TRP A 24 -11.50 -0.35 4.09
C TRP A 24 -11.70 1.16 4.28
N PHE A 25 -10.81 1.97 3.72
CA PHE A 25 -10.90 3.43 3.77
C PHE A 25 -12.16 3.94 3.04
N LEU A 26 -12.46 3.43 1.84
CA LEU A 26 -13.67 3.77 1.10
C LEU A 26 -14.93 3.43 1.91
N VAL A 27 -15.01 2.21 2.44
CA VAL A 27 -16.13 1.79 3.30
C VAL A 27 -16.23 2.66 4.55
N HIS A 28 -15.11 3.06 5.14
CA HIS A 28 -15.07 3.93 6.32
C HIS A 28 -15.63 5.32 6.01
N ILE A 29 -15.32 5.88 4.84
CA ILE A 29 -15.86 7.17 4.40
C ILE A 29 -17.36 7.05 4.11
N GLU A 30 -17.78 6.01 3.38
CA GLU A 30 -19.17 5.87 2.93
C GLU A 30 -20.15 5.50 4.07
N LYS A 31 -19.72 4.66 5.02
CA LYS A 31 -20.57 4.21 6.15
C LYS A 31 -20.37 5.03 7.42
N GLY A 32 -19.39 5.92 7.46
CA GLY A 32 -19.06 6.71 8.64
C GLY A 32 -20.04 7.86 8.88
N PHE A 33 -21.15 7.59 9.57
CA PHE A 33 -22.08 8.63 10.06
C PHE A 33 -21.40 9.68 10.98
N ARG A 34 -20.17 9.40 11.45
CA ARG A 34 -19.26 10.34 12.12
C ARG A 34 -17.86 10.24 11.50
N PHE A 35 -17.63 11.07 10.49
CA PHE A 35 -16.32 11.19 9.85
C PHE A 35 -15.28 11.64 10.88
N SER A 36 -14.25 10.81 11.10
CA SER A 36 -13.10 11.19 11.93
C SER A 36 -11.92 11.51 11.01
N GLY A 37 -11.67 12.80 10.80
CA GLY A 37 -10.59 13.26 9.91
C GLY A 37 -9.22 12.66 10.26
N LEU A 38 -8.96 12.40 11.54
CA LEU A 38 -7.73 11.74 11.99
C LEU A 38 -7.61 10.30 11.45
N LYS A 39 -8.68 9.50 11.52
CA LYS A 39 -8.68 8.13 10.99
C LYS A 39 -8.48 8.12 9.48
N SER A 40 -9.09 9.09 8.79
CA SER A 40 -8.92 9.26 7.36
C SER A 40 -7.50 9.64 6.98
N ALA A 41 -6.87 10.57 7.71
CA ALA A 41 -5.48 10.95 7.47
C ALA A 41 -4.52 9.77 7.68
N ILE A 42 -4.70 8.99 8.74
CA ILE A 42 -3.89 7.80 9.01
C ILE A 42 -4.05 6.76 7.90
N ALA A 43 -5.28 6.55 7.42
CA ALA A 43 -5.55 5.62 6.32
C ALA A 43 -4.87 6.05 5.01
N ILE A 44 -4.89 7.34 4.68
CA ILE A 44 -4.21 7.90 3.50
C ILE A 44 -2.70 7.71 3.59
N ILE A 45 -2.10 7.98 4.75
CA ILE A 45 -0.66 7.76 4.97
C ILE A 45 -0.32 6.29 4.79
N LEU A 46 -1.11 5.40 5.40
CA LEU A 46 -0.90 3.96 5.32
C LEU A 46 -1.02 3.44 3.87
N LEU A 47 -2.01 3.95 3.12
CA LEU A 47 -2.17 3.70 1.69
C LEU A 47 -0.96 4.13 0.89
N SER A 48 -0.50 5.35 1.11
CA SER A 48 0.66 5.92 0.41
C SER A 48 1.91 5.09 0.65
N VAL A 49 2.15 4.66 1.89
CA VAL A 49 3.26 3.78 2.26
C VAL A 49 3.14 2.44 1.54
N PHE A 50 1.99 1.75 1.63
CA PHE A 50 1.86 0.43 1.01
C PHE A 50 2.04 0.46 -0.51
N PHE A 51 1.45 1.43 -1.20
CA PHE A 51 1.62 1.54 -2.64
C PHE A 51 3.01 2.00 -3.04
N ALA A 52 3.61 2.98 -2.36
CA ALA A 52 4.95 3.46 -2.68
C ALA A 52 5.99 2.34 -2.55
N PHE A 53 6.00 1.62 -1.42
CA PHE A 53 6.92 0.50 -1.22
C PHE A 53 6.58 -0.69 -2.14
N GLY A 54 5.30 -1.01 -2.33
CA GLY A 54 4.89 -2.09 -3.22
C GLY A 54 5.36 -1.88 -4.66
N ILE A 55 5.13 -0.67 -5.20
CA ILE A 55 5.60 -0.29 -6.54
C ILE A 55 7.12 -0.29 -6.60
N GLN A 56 7.81 0.27 -5.59
CA GLN A 56 9.27 0.31 -5.58
C GLN A 56 9.88 -1.10 -5.59
N PHE A 57 9.35 -2.04 -4.80
CA PHE A 57 9.84 -3.42 -4.80
C PHE A 57 9.64 -4.11 -6.16
N LEU A 58 8.52 -3.86 -6.84
CA LEU A 58 8.29 -4.36 -8.19
C LEU A 58 9.25 -3.75 -9.21
N LEU A 59 9.48 -2.42 -9.15
CA LEU A 59 10.41 -1.73 -10.04
C LEU A 59 11.83 -2.28 -9.90
N VAL A 60 12.32 -2.44 -8.67
CA VAL A 60 13.64 -3.01 -8.42
C VAL A 60 13.71 -4.47 -8.88
N ALA A 61 12.64 -5.24 -8.73
CA ALA A 61 12.58 -6.62 -9.25
C ALA A 61 12.67 -6.68 -10.78
N PHE A 62 12.14 -5.68 -11.49
CA PHE A 62 12.26 -5.55 -12.96
C PHE A 62 13.58 -4.93 -13.42
N GLY A 63 14.51 -4.67 -12.51
CA GLY A 63 15.81 -4.07 -12.84
C GLY A 63 15.76 -2.55 -13.05
N ALA A 64 14.65 -1.90 -12.73
CA ALA A 64 14.57 -0.44 -12.67
C ALA A 64 15.19 0.04 -11.35
N THR A 65 16.52 0.17 -11.34
CA THR A 65 17.27 0.82 -10.25
C THR A 65 17.60 2.24 -10.68
N GLY A 66 16.93 3.22 -10.07
CA GLY A 66 17.28 4.64 -10.19
C GLY A 66 18.50 5.00 -9.37
#